data_AF-A0A3D0SQF2-F1
#
_entry.id   AF-A0A3D0SQF2-F1
#
_cell.length_a   1.000
_cell.length_b   1.000
_cell.length_c   1.000
_cell.angle_alpha   90.00
_cell.angle_beta   90.00
_cell.angle_gamma   90.00
#
_symmetry.space_group_name_H-M   'P 1'
#
loop_
_entity.id
_entity.type
_entity.pdbx_description
1 polymer ?
#
loop_
_entity_poly.entity_id
_entity_poly.type
_entity_poly.pdbx_seq_one_letter_code
_entity_poly.pdbx_strand_id
1 'polypeptide(L)'
;LVQLSNLIEVRETVAPKELNHFNRQRAAVISANIAPGYALGEALDFMDQTARNVLGENAQTALDGQSREFRESGATLYVTFVLALLFIYLVLAAQFE
;
A
#
# COMPACT_ATOMS: atom_id res chain seq x y z
N LEU A 1 30.91 6.97 49.17
CA LEU A 1 29.89 7.19 48.12
C LEU A 1 30.60 7.61 46.85
N VAL A 2 30.61 6.78 45.82
CA VAL A 2 31.17 7.15 44.50
C VAL A 2 30.03 7.74 43.68
N GLN A 3 30.25 8.91 43.09
CA GLN A 3 29.24 9.56 42.24
C GLN A 3 29.16 8.82 40.89
N LEU A 4 27.93 8.61 40.40
CA LEU A 4 27.68 7.95 39.11
C LEU A 4 28.40 8.63 37.95
N SER A 5 28.54 9.96 38.00
CA SER A 5 29.29 10.77 37.02
C SER A 5 30.75 10.34 36.83
N ASN A 6 31.35 9.64 37.80
CA ASN A 6 32.73 9.13 37.68
C ASN A 6 32.80 7.79 36.91
N LEU A 7 31.66 7.18 36.55
CA LEU A 7 31.57 5.85 35.94
C LEU A 7 30.82 5.86 34.60
N ILE A 8 30.02 6.88 34.31
CA ILE A 8 29.18 6.97 33.11
C ILE A 8 29.29 8.34 32.45
N GLU A 9 29.27 8.32 31.11
CA GLU A 9 29.28 9.51 30.25
C GLU A 9 27.90 9.62 29.58
N VAL A 10 27.20 10.75 29.80
CA VAL A 10 25.89 11.01 29.18
C VAL A 10 26.11 11.70 27.85
N ARG A 11 25.59 11.12 26.76
CA ARG A 11 25.62 11.71 25.41
C ARG A 11 24.21 11.91 24.90
N GLU A 12 23.90 13.13 24.51
CA GLU A 12 22.64 13.48 23.88
C GLU A 12 22.69 13.06 22.41
N THR A 13 21.67 12.33 21.94
CA THR A 13 21.58 11.86 20.55
C THR A 13 20.16 12.00 20.03
N VAL A 14 20.02 12.09 18.71
CA VAL A 14 18.72 12.13 18.05
C VAL A 14 18.34 10.70 17.67
N ALA A 15 17.23 10.21 18.23
CA ALA A 15 16.67 8.92 17.90
C ALA A 15 15.24 9.07 17.34
N PRO A 16 14.78 8.19 16.44
CA PRO A 16 13.40 8.17 16.01
C PRO A 16 12.47 7.97 17.20
N LYS A 17 11.38 8.74 17.27
CA LYS A 17 10.37 8.59 18.33
C LYS A 17 9.76 7.19 18.30
N GLU A 18 9.53 6.65 17.11
CA GLU A 18 8.95 5.33 16.88
C GLU A 18 9.65 4.64 15.71
N LEU A 19 9.83 3.32 15.83
CA LEU A 19 10.33 2.45 14.77
C LEU A 19 9.15 1.64 14.24
N ASN A 20 8.44 2.21 13.27
CA ASN A 20 7.27 1.58 12.68
C ASN A 20 7.65 0.33 11.88
N HIS A 21 6.80 -0.67 11.97
CA HIS A 21 6.94 -1.91 11.22
C HIS A 21 5.66 -2.19 10.46
N PHE A 22 5.81 -2.61 9.22
CA PHE A 22 4.72 -3.05 8.36
C PHE A 22 5.13 -4.39 7.75
N ASN A 23 4.25 -5.39 7.77
CA ASN A 23 4.56 -6.76 7.33
C ASN A 23 5.89 -7.32 7.89
N ARG A 24 6.15 -7.09 9.19
CA ARG A 24 7.37 -7.53 9.92
C ARG A 24 8.68 -6.88 9.42
N GLN A 25 8.61 -5.86 8.59
CA GLN A 25 9.75 -5.09 8.11
C GLN A 25 9.68 -3.64 8.64
N ARG A 26 10.84 -2.99 8.83
CA ARG A 26 10.87 -1.56 9.18
C ARG A 26 10.26 -0.76 8.04
N ALA A 27 9.31 0.11 8.36
CA ALA A 27 8.54 0.84 7.37
C ALA A 27 8.32 2.29 7.80
N ALA A 28 8.27 3.18 6.81
CA ALA A 28 7.76 4.53 6.97
C ALA A 28 6.32 4.56 6.43
N VAL A 29 5.36 4.98 7.27
CA VAL A 29 3.96 5.11 6.85
C VAL A 29 3.78 6.49 6.24
N ILE A 30 3.27 6.53 5.01
CA ILE A 30 2.96 7.76 4.28
C ILE A 30 1.45 7.83 4.09
N SER A 31 0.84 8.91 4.58
CA SER A 31 -0.59 9.16 4.44
C SER A 31 -0.79 10.46 3.66
N ALA A 32 -1.67 10.42 2.66
CA ALA A 32 -1.98 11.57 1.82
C ALA A 32 -3.47 11.57 1.43
N ASN A 33 -3.99 12.76 1.13
CA ASN A 33 -5.32 12.93 0.55
C ASN A 33 -5.21 13.08 -0.97
N ILE A 34 -6.25 12.64 -1.68
CA ILE A 34 -6.31 12.75 -3.14
C ILE A 34 -6.69 14.20 -3.50
N ALA A 35 -5.99 14.76 -4.49
CA ALA A 35 -6.30 16.08 -5.01
C ALA A 35 -7.68 16.10 -5.71
N PRO A 36 -8.43 17.22 -5.65
CA PRO A 36 -9.70 17.32 -6.38
C PRO A 36 -9.54 17.03 -7.87
N GLY A 37 -10.48 16.27 -8.43
CA GLY A 37 -10.48 15.92 -9.85
C GLY A 37 -9.70 14.65 -10.21
N TYR A 38 -9.06 13.99 -9.25
CA TYR A 38 -8.37 12.71 -9.45
C TYR A 38 -9.12 11.55 -8.78
N ALA A 39 -9.13 10.41 -9.43
CA ALA A 39 -9.59 9.16 -8.86
C ALA A 39 -8.51 8.49 -8.00
N LEU A 40 -8.92 7.64 -7.06
CA LEU A 40 -8.00 6.86 -6.22
C LEU A 40 -7.04 6.01 -7.06
N GLY A 41 -7.52 5.38 -8.14
CA GLY A 41 -6.67 4.59 -9.04
C GLY A 41 -5.53 5.40 -9.65
N GLU A 42 -5.84 6.61 -10.16
CA GLU A 42 -4.84 7.50 -10.76
C GLU A 42 -3.78 7.95 -9.74
N ALA A 43 -4.21 8.24 -8.50
CA ALA A 43 -3.31 8.60 -7.43
C ALA A 43 -2.38 7.44 -7.04
N LEU A 44 -2.90 6.21 -7.01
CA LEU A 44 -2.10 5.02 -6.72
C LEU A 44 -1.11 4.70 -7.83
N ASP A 45 -1.51 4.87 -9.09
CA ASP A 45 -0.63 4.65 -10.23
C ASP A 45 0.48 5.70 -10.28
N PHE A 46 0.16 6.97 -10.00
CA PHE A 46 1.14 8.02 -9.83
C PHE A 46 2.12 7.73 -8.69
N MET A 47 1.62 7.24 -7.55
CA MET A 47 2.45 6.87 -6.41
C MET A 47 3.41 5.73 -6.78
N ASP A 48 2.91 4.68 -7.43
CA ASP A 48 3.73 3.54 -7.88
C ASP A 48 4.80 3.99 -8.87
N GLN A 49 4.46 4.87 -9.82
CA GLN A 49 5.41 5.40 -10.79
C GLN A 49 6.51 6.23 -10.10
N THR A 50 6.12 7.08 -9.15
CA THR A 50 7.06 7.90 -8.37
C THR A 50 7.96 7.02 -7.51
N ALA A 51 7.39 6.01 -6.85
CA ALA A 51 8.12 5.05 -6.06
C ALA A 51 9.20 4.34 -6.88
N ARG A 52 8.89 3.90 -8.11
CA ARG A 52 9.89 3.28 -9.00
C ARG A 52 11.05 4.20 -9.37
N ASN A 53 10.82 5.51 -9.40
CA ASN A 53 11.85 6.49 -9.77
C ASN A 53 12.70 6.93 -8.58
N VAL A 54 12.11 7.00 -7.38
CA VAL A 54 12.75 7.59 -6.19
C VAL A 54 13.31 6.53 -5.25
N LEU A 55 12.69 5.35 -5.19
CA LEU A 55 13.12 4.28 -4.30
C LEU A 55 14.24 3.46 -4.96
N GLY A 56 15.31 3.20 -4.21
CA GLY A 56 16.35 2.26 -4.63
C GLY A 56 15.86 0.82 -4.59
N GLU A 57 16.61 -0.10 -5.20
CA GLU A 57 16.23 -1.51 -5.41
C GLU A 57 15.86 -2.29 -4.12
N ASN A 58 16.31 -1.81 -2.96
CA ASN A 58 16.09 -2.46 -1.67
C ASN A 58 14.80 -2.02 -0.97
N ALA A 59 14.07 -1.04 -1.50
CA ALA A 59 12.85 -0.53 -0.89
C ALA A 59 11.61 -1.13 -1.56
N GLN A 60 10.66 -1.57 -0.74
CA GLN A 60 9.38 -2.12 -1.18
C GLN A 60 8.24 -1.20 -0.76
N THR A 61 7.23 -1.09 -1.61
CA THR A 61 6.00 -0.37 -1.32
C THR A 61 4.89 -1.35 -0.95
N ALA A 62 4.06 -0.95 0.01
CA ALA A 62 2.86 -1.69 0.37
C ALA A 62 1.70 -0.73 0.61
N LEU A 63 0.52 -1.12 0.13
CA LEU A 63 -0.73 -0.39 0.32
C LEU A 63 -1.43 -0.86 1.59
N ASP A 64 -2.20 0.02 2.22
CA ASP A 64 -2.98 -0.29 3.42
C ASP A 64 -4.39 0.32 3.41
N GLY A 65 -5.29 -0.25 4.21
CA GLY A 65 -6.68 0.17 4.32
C GLY A 65 -7.40 0.23 2.96
N GLN A 66 -8.08 1.34 2.70
CA GLN A 66 -8.90 1.55 1.49
C GLN A 66 -8.10 1.43 0.19
N SER A 67 -6.82 1.83 0.19
CA SER A 67 -5.97 1.71 -1.01
C SER A 67 -5.69 0.26 -1.38
N ARG A 68 -5.50 -0.62 -0.38
CA ARG A 68 -5.33 -2.06 -0.58
C ARG A 68 -6.63 -2.69 -1.08
N GLU A 69 -7.74 -2.39 -0.40
CA GLU A 69 -9.05 -2.93 -0.75
C GLU A 69 -9.47 -2.54 -2.17
N PHE A 70 -9.18 -1.31 -2.60
CA PHE A 70 -9.41 -0.86 -3.97
C PHE A 70 -8.67 -1.72 -5.00
N ARG A 71 -7.38 -2.01 -4.77
CA ARG A 71 -6.59 -2.85 -5.68
C ARG A 71 -7.05 -4.31 -5.72
N GLU A 72 -7.42 -4.88 -4.57
CA GLU A 72 -7.89 -6.27 -4.48
C GLU A 72 -9.28 -6.44 -5.10
N SER A 73 -10.18 -5.48 -4.87
CA SER A 73 -11.57 -5.54 -5.36
C SER A 73 -11.66 -5.30 -6.87
N GLY A 74 -10.83 -4.41 -7.42
CA GLY A 74 -10.85 -4.07 -8.85
C GLY A 74 -10.62 -5.29 -9.76
N ALA A 75 -9.69 -6.17 -9.38
CA ALA A 75 -9.42 -7.40 -10.13
C ALA A 75 -10.60 -8.39 -10.09
N THR A 76 -11.22 -8.54 -8.93
CA THR A 76 -12.35 -9.47 -8.74
C THR A 76 -13.59 -9.07 -9.54
N LEU A 77 -13.85 -7.76 -9.65
CA LEU A 77 -14.97 -7.22 -10.43
C LEU A 77 -14.87 -7.63 -11.90
N TYR A 78 -13.70 -7.45 -12.52
CA TYR A 78 -13.50 -7.77 -13.94
C TYR A 78 -13.71 -9.26 -14.23
N VAL A 79 -13.15 -10.14 -13.39
CA VAL A 79 -13.33 -11.59 -13.53
C VAL A 79 -14.81 -11.97 -13.44
N THR A 80 -15.51 -11.43 -12.44
CA THR A 80 -16.93 -11.70 -12.23
C THR A 80 -17.77 -11.20 -13.41
N PHE A 81 -17.45 -10.04 -13.96
CA PHE A 81 -18.14 -9.47 -15.11
C PHE A 81 -18.00 -10.32 -16.37
N VAL A 82 -16.78 -10.76 -16.69
CA VAL A 82 -16.52 -11.65 -17.84
C VAL A 82 -17.23 -12.99 -17.67
N LEU A 83 -17.19 -13.56 -16.46
CA LEU A 83 -17.89 -14.79 -16.14
C LEU A 83 -19.42 -14.64 -16.29
N ALA A 84 -19.98 -13.52 -15.85
CA ALA A 84 -21.41 -13.21 -16.02
C ALA A 84 -21.80 -13.12 -17.50
N LEU A 85 -21.01 -12.43 -18.33
CA LEU A 85 -21.24 -12.37 -19.78
C LEU A 85 -21.20 -13.76 -20.43
N LEU A 86 -20.25 -14.60 -20.02
CA LEU A 86 -20.13 -15.97 -20.49
C LEU A 86 -21.37 -16.78 -20.11
N PHE A 87 -21.86 -16.68 -18.87
CA PHE A 87 -23.09 -17.36 -18.44
C PHE A 87 -24.32 -16.86 -19.20
N ILE A 88 -24.49 -15.55 -19.37
CA ILE A 88 -25.61 -14.97 -20.13
C ILE A 88 -25.60 -15.51 -21.56
N TYR A 89 -24.43 -15.55 -22.20
CA TYR A 89 -24.27 -16.09 -23.55
C TYR A 89 -24.66 -17.58 -23.61
N LEU A 90 -24.16 -18.41 -22.70
CA LEU A 90 -24.47 -19.84 -22.68
C LEU A 90 -25.97 -20.10 -22.45
N VAL A 91 -26.61 -19.33 -21.57
CA VAL A 91 -28.04 -19.46 -21.30
C VAL A 91 -28.87 -19.06 -22.52
N LEU A 92 -28.53 -17.96 -23.19
CA LEU A 92 -29.24 -17.55 -24.41
C LEU A 92 -29.03 -18.57 -25.54
N ALA A 93 -27.81 -19.10 -25.71
CA ALA A 93 -27.54 -20.13 -26.70
C ALA A 93 -28.42 -21.38 -26.47
N ALA A 94 -28.54 -21.84 -25.22
CA ALA A 94 -29.38 -22.98 -24.87
C ALA A 94 -30.91 -22.72 -24.98
N GLN A 95 -31.34 -21.45 -25.01
CA GLN A 95 -32.75 -21.08 -25.17
C GLN A 95 -33.20 -21.03 -26.64
N PHE A 96 -32.26 -20.73 -27.56
CA PHE A 96 -32.53 -20.53 -28.98
C PHE A 96 -32.00 -21.66 -29.89
N GLU A 97 -31.27 -22.63 -29.34
CA GLU A 97 -31.25 -24.01 -29.87
C GLU A 97 -32.53 -24.75 -29.50
#